data_AF-A0A2Y9QN13-F1
#
_entry.id   AF-A0A2Y9QN13-F1
#
_cell.length_a   1.000
_cell.length_b   1.000
_cell.length_c   1.000
_cell.angle_alpha   90.00
_cell.angle_beta   90.00
_cell.angle_gamma   90.00
#
_symmetry.space_group_name_H-M   'P 1'
#
loop_
_entity.id
_entity.type
_entity.pdbx_description
1 polymer ?
#
loop_
_entity_poly.entity_id
_entity_poly.type
_entity_poly.pdbx_seq_one_letter_code
_entity_poly.pdbx_strand_id
1 'polypeptide(L)'
;MLSFQYPDVYRDETAVQDYHGHQVCDPYAWLEDPDSEQTKAFVEAQNKITVPFLEQCPIRGLYKERMTELYDYPKYSCHFKKGKRYFYFYNTGLQNQRVLYVQDSLESEARVFLDPNILSDDGTVALRGYAFSEDGEYFAYGLSASGSDWVTIKFMKVDGAKELPDVLERVKFSCMAWTHDGKGMFYNSYPQQDGKSDGTETSTNLHQKLYYHVLGTDQSEDILCAEFPDEPKWMGGAELSDDGRYVLLSIREGCDPVNRLWYCDLQQESNGITGILKWVKLIDNFEGEYDYVTNEGTVFTFKTNRHSPNYRLINIDFTDPDESKWKVLVPEHEKDVLEWVACVRSNFLVLCYLHDVKNILQLHDLATGAFLKTFPLEVGSIVGYSGQKKDTEIFYQFTSFLSPGIIYHCDLTKEELEPRVFREVTVKGIDASDYQTVQIFYPSKDGTKIPMFIVHKKGIKLDGSHPAFLYGYGGFNISITPNYSVSRLIFVRHMGGVLAVANIRGGGEYGETWHKAIIYEKSHRDEGRHQCLRLVSTTSERDLLLWLGTSETTLQVCAPTCSSLPSQT
;
A
#
# COMPACT_ATOMS: atom_id res chain seq x y z
N MET A 1 41.01 7.52 8.73
CA MET A 1 41.03 6.05 8.89
C MET A 1 39.65 5.64 9.34
N LEU A 2 39.09 4.58 8.76
CA LEU A 2 37.82 4.01 9.22
C LEU A 2 37.99 3.48 10.65
N SER A 3 36.94 3.58 11.47
CA SER A 3 36.97 3.12 12.87
C SER A 3 36.85 1.60 13.04
N PHE A 4 36.71 0.87 11.93
CA PHE A 4 36.49 -0.57 11.89
C PHE A 4 37.25 -1.20 10.71
N GLN A 5 37.34 -2.53 10.75
CA GLN A 5 37.87 -3.36 9.68
C GLN A 5 36.72 -4.21 9.14
N TYR A 6 36.59 -4.33 7.81
CA TYR A 6 35.56 -5.18 7.22
C TYR A 6 35.79 -6.65 7.59
N PRO A 7 34.72 -7.46 7.72
CA PRO A 7 34.86 -8.90 7.94
C PRO A 7 35.62 -9.59 6.81
N ASP A 8 36.31 -10.68 7.14
CA ASP A 8 36.76 -11.62 6.13
C ASP A 8 35.54 -12.30 5.51
N VAL A 9 35.42 -12.22 4.18
CA VAL A 9 34.30 -12.82 3.43
C VAL A 9 34.89 -13.76 2.40
N TYR A 10 34.59 -15.06 2.55
CA TYR A 10 35.04 -16.06 1.59
C TYR A 10 34.46 -15.78 0.20
N ARG A 11 35.31 -15.92 -0.82
CA ARG A 11 34.95 -15.78 -2.23
C ARG A 11 35.06 -17.16 -2.89
N ASP A 12 33.93 -17.69 -3.33
CA ASP A 12 33.91 -18.90 -4.13
C ASP A 12 34.12 -18.55 -5.61
N GLU A 13 35.37 -18.52 -6.05
CA GLU A 13 35.70 -18.19 -7.44
C GLU A 13 35.23 -19.26 -8.45
N THR A 14 34.67 -20.37 -7.99
CA THR A 14 34.12 -21.43 -8.86
C THR A 14 32.65 -21.20 -9.24
N ALA A 15 31.95 -20.29 -8.54
CA ALA A 15 30.56 -19.93 -8.82
C ALA A 15 30.47 -19.04 -10.08
N VAL A 16 30.26 -19.67 -11.23
CA VAL A 16 30.11 -19.01 -12.53
C VAL A 16 28.85 -19.52 -13.24
N GLN A 17 28.01 -18.61 -13.69
CA GLN A 17 26.80 -18.90 -14.45
C GLN A 17 26.93 -18.38 -15.90
N ASP A 18 26.45 -19.17 -16.86
CA ASP A 18 26.34 -18.75 -18.26
C ASP A 18 24.96 -18.15 -18.54
N TYR A 19 24.96 -16.88 -18.95
CA TYR A 19 23.77 -16.20 -19.44
C TYR A 19 23.93 -15.95 -20.94
N HIS A 20 23.45 -16.89 -21.76
CA HIS A 20 23.45 -16.80 -23.22
C HIS A 20 24.86 -16.66 -23.83
N GLY A 21 25.83 -17.42 -23.31
CA GLY A 21 27.24 -17.33 -23.71
C GLY A 21 28.05 -16.28 -22.96
N HIS A 22 27.42 -15.49 -22.08
CA HIS A 22 28.12 -14.53 -21.22
C HIS A 22 28.34 -15.12 -19.83
N GLN A 23 29.61 -15.30 -19.47
CA GLN A 23 30.01 -15.85 -18.17
C GLN A 23 29.93 -14.76 -17.10
N VAL A 24 29.16 -15.00 -16.04
CA VAL A 24 28.99 -14.10 -14.88
C VAL A 24 29.45 -14.83 -13.63
N CYS A 25 30.43 -14.28 -12.93
CA CYS A 25 30.89 -14.84 -11.65
C CYS A 25 30.08 -14.24 -10.50
N ASP A 26 29.60 -15.10 -9.59
CA ASP A 26 28.95 -14.69 -8.34
C ASP A 26 29.62 -15.35 -7.13
N PRO A 27 30.77 -14.81 -6.67
CA PRO A 27 31.59 -15.45 -5.64
C PRO A 27 30.93 -15.49 -4.25
N TYR A 28 29.73 -14.90 -4.09
CA TYR A 28 29.00 -14.84 -2.84
C TYR A 28 27.63 -15.51 -2.91
N ALA A 29 27.35 -16.32 -3.95
CA ALA A 29 26.10 -17.07 -4.07
C ALA A 29 25.80 -17.95 -2.83
N TRP A 30 26.81 -18.35 -2.06
CA TRP A 30 26.63 -19.05 -0.79
C TRP A 30 25.85 -18.27 0.27
N LEU A 31 25.75 -16.93 0.17
CA LEU A 31 24.90 -16.09 1.03
C LEU A 31 23.40 -16.25 0.74
N GLU A 32 23.02 -16.90 -0.37
CA GLU A 32 21.62 -17.19 -0.69
C GLU A 32 21.01 -18.26 0.24
N ASP A 33 21.85 -19.02 0.96
CA ASP A 33 21.41 -19.92 2.03
C ASP A 33 21.44 -19.18 3.40
N PRO A 34 20.28 -18.74 3.92
CA PRO A 34 20.21 -18.02 5.19
C PRO A 34 20.46 -18.92 6.41
N ASP A 35 20.38 -20.25 6.25
CA ASP A 35 20.49 -21.22 7.34
C ASP A 35 21.91 -21.72 7.56
N SER A 36 22.82 -21.49 6.60
CA SER A 36 24.22 -21.89 6.72
C SER A 36 24.93 -21.15 7.86
N GLU A 37 25.83 -21.85 8.55
CA GLU A 37 26.67 -21.25 9.59
C GLU A 37 27.59 -20.15 9.02
N GLN A 38 27.96 -20.26 7.74
CA GLN A 38 28.76 -19.25 7.04
C GLN A 38 27.98 -17.94 6.88
N THR A 39 26.72 -18.00 6.45
CA THR A 39 25.85 -16.81 6.29
C THR A 39 25.54 -16.18 7.64
N LYS A 40 25.24 -16.98 8.67
CA LYS A 40 25.03 -16.47 10.04
C LYS A 40 26.27 -15.74 10.57
N ALA A 41 27.46 -16.31 10.39
CA ALA A 41 28.71 -15.68 10.81
C ALA A 41 28.98 -14.38 10.04
N PHE A 42 28.68 -14.33 8.74
CA PHE A 42 28.76 -13.11 7.94
C PHE A 42 27.84 -12.01 8.49
N VAL A 43 26.55 -12.31 8.72
CA VAL A 43 25.57 -11.35 9.25
C VAL A 43 26.00 -10.83 10.63
N GLU A 44 26.43 -11.74 11.53
CA GLU A 44 26.91 -11.36 12.85
C GLU A 44 28.14 -10.43 12.77
N ALA A 45 29.10 -10.73 11.89
CA ALA A 45 30.29 -9.91 11.71
C ALA A 45 29.97 -8.51 11.14
N GLN A 46 29.04 -8.41 10.19
CA GLN A 46 28.57 -7.12 9.66
C GLN A 46 27.86 -6.28 10.75
N ASN A 47 27.04 -6.91 11.58
CA ASN A 47 26.38 -6.24 12.70
C ASN A 47 27.40 -5.75 13.74
N LYS A 48 28.45 -6.54 14.03
CA LYS A 48 29.52 -6.18 14.97
C LYS A 48 30.31 -4.93 14.58
N ILE A 49 30.38 -4.58 13.30
CA ILE A 49 31.03 -3.34 12.87
C ILE A 49 30.02 -2.18 12.72
N THR A 50 28.79 -2.48 12.32
CA THR A 50 27.76 -1.46 12.04
C THR A 50 27.14 -0.90 13.31
N VAL A 51 26.75 -1.75 14.27
CA VAL A 51 26.09 -1.29 15.51
C VAL A 51 27.00 -0.35 16.31
N PRO A 52 28.28 -0.68 16.60
CA PRO A 52 29.17 0.26 17.30
C PRO A 52 29.41 1.55 16.52
N PHE A 53 29.51 1.49 15.19
CA PHE A 53 29.67 2.69 14.35
C PHE A 53 28.49 3.64 14.51
N LEU A 54 27.25 3.12 14.46
CA LEU A 54 26.03 3.92 14.68
C LEU A 54 25.93 4.42 16.13
N GLU A 55 26.28 3.58 17.11
CA GLU A 55 26.21 3.92 18.54
C GLU A 55 27.25 4.95 18.98
N GLN A 56 28.40 5.02 18.32
CA GLN A 56 29.42 6.04 18.55
C GLN A 56 28.99 7.44 18.10
N CYS A 57 27.97 7.56 17.24
CA CYS A 57 27.47 8.86 16.80
C CYS A 57 26.86 9.62 18.00
N PRO A 58 27.43 10.77 18.42
CA PRO A 58 26.99 11.47 19.63
C PRO A 58 25.56 12.01 19.50
N ILE A 59 25.06 12.15 18.27
CA ILE A 59 23.70 12.64 17.97
C ILE A 59 22.66 11.51 18.07
N ARG A 60 23.05 10.23 18.02
CA ARG A 60 22.09 9.11 18.01
C ARG A 60 21.14 9.12 19.21
N GLY A 61 21.67 9.37 20.41
CA GLY A 61 20.87 9.46 21.64
C GLY A 61 19.86 10.61 21.58
N LEU A 62 20.34 11.81 21.20
CA LEU A 62 19.52 13.01 21.04
C LEU A 62 18.43 12.84 19.98
N TYR A 63 18.76 12.19 18.86
CA TYR A 63 17.82 11.91 17.79
C TYR A 63 16.75 10.92 18.26
N LYS A 64 17.15 9.83 18.93
CA LYS A 64 16.22 8.84 19.50
C LYS A 64 15.26 9.48 20.49
N GLU A 65 15.77 10.26 21.44
CA GLU A 65 14.96 10.98 22.43
C GLU A 65 13.94 11.88 21.73
N ARG A 66 14.38 12.75 20.82
CA ARG A 66 13.49 13.67 20.13
C ARG A 66 12.47 12.97 19.23
N MET A 67 12.85 11.85 18.62
CA MET A 67 11.97 10.97 17.84
C MET A 67 10.89 10.36 18.73
N THR A 68 11.27 9.76 19.87
CA THR A 68 10.31 9.21 20.82
C THR A 68 9.33 10.28 21.30
N GLU A 69 9.83 11.46 21.68
CA GLU A 69 8.98 12.55 22.19
C GLU A 69 8.02 13.13 21.14
N LEU A 70 8.44 13.29 19.88
CA LEU A 70 7.57 13.84 18.82
C LEU A 70 6.66 12.78 18.19
N TYR A 71 7.05 11.51 18.26
CA TYR A 71 6.22 10.42 17.78
C TYR A 71 5.14 10.06 18.82
N ASP A 72 5.28 10.48 20.07
CA ASP A 72 4.28 10.31 21.13
C ASP A 72 3.08 11.27 20.99
N TYR A 73 2.24 10.99 20.01
CA TYR A 73 0.94 11.65 19.81
C TYR A 73 -0.13 10.61 19.46
N PRO A 74 -1.40 10.85 19.82
CA PRO A 74 -2.48 9.90 19.55
C PRO A 74 -2.71 9.74 18.04
N LYS A 75 -2.84 8.50 17.55
CA LYS A 75 -3.03 8.21 16.13
C LYS A 75 -4.34 7.45 15.95
N TYR A 76 -5.27 8.02 15.18
CA TYR A 76 -6.55 7.41 14.84
C TYR A 76 -6.58 7.03 13.36
N SER A 77 -7.27 5.95 13.01
CA SER A 77 -7.81 5.74 11.67
C SER A 77 -9.19 6.38 11.54
N CYS A 78 -9.72 6.45 10.31
CA CYS A 78 -11.15 6.67 10.11
C CYS A 78 -11.99 5.67 10.92
N HIS A 79 -13.14 6.14 11.37
CA HIS A 79 -14.22 5.31 11.90
C HIS A 79 -14.94 4.64 10.74
N PHE A 80 -15.18 3.33 10.82
CA PHE A 80 -15.95 2.61 9.81
C PHE A 80 -17.07 1.80 10.47
N LYS A 81 -18.22 1.73 9.79
CA LYS A 81 -19.43 1.09 10.32
C LYS A 81 -19.54 -0.35 9.82
N LYS A 82 -19.87 -1.26 10.73
CA LYS A 82 -20.20 -2.66 10.43
C LYS A 82 -21.39 -3.09 11.29
N GLY A 83 -22.46 -3.52 10.62
CA GLY A 83 -23.76 -3.73 11.26
C GLY A 83 -24.19 -2.46 12.02
N LYS A 84 -24.42 -2.61 13.33
CA LYS A 84 -24.85 -1.52 14.22
C LYS A 84 -23.71 -0.78 14.94
N ARG A 85 -22.45 -1.18 14.74
CA ARG A 85 -21.29 -0.69 15.53
C ARG A 85 -20.31 0.08 14.65
N TYR A 86 -19.53 0.96 15.26
CA TYR A 86 -18.37 1.61 14.64
C TYR A 86 -17.09 1.01 15.17
N PHE A 87 -16.09 0.95 14.30
CA PHE A 87 -14.75 0.46 14.60
C PHE A 87 -13.72 1.48 14.15
N TYR A 88 -12.58 1.51 14.82
CA TYR A 88 -11.44 2.34 14.43
C TYR A 88 -10.17 1.82 15.08
N PHE A 89 -9.03 2.03 14.43
CA PHE A 89 -7.74 1.79 15.05
C PHE A 89 -7.27 3.02 15.82
N TYR A 90 -6.63 2.77 16.95
CA TYR A 90 -6.06 3.80 17.80
C TYR A 90 -4.72 3.35 18.40
N ASN A 91 -3.75 4.26 18.38
CA ASN A 91 -2.50 4.14 19.13
C ASN A 91 -2.39 5.36 20.04
N THR A 92 -2.17 5.13 21.35
CA THR A 92 -2.06 6.22 22.33
C THR A 92 -0.89 7.15 22.05
N GLY A 93 0.16 6.64 21.42
CA GLY A 93 1.37 7.37 21.05
C GLY A 93 2.50 6.44 20.64
N LEU A 94 2.95 5.62 21.59
CA LEU A 94 4.15 4.79 21.47
C LEU A 94 3.89 3.29 21.61
N GLN A 95 2.63 2.84 21.51
CA GLN A 95 2.35 1.40 21.45
C GLN A 95 3.03 0.81 20.20
N ASN A 96 3.54 -0.41 20.30
CA ASN A 96 4.20 -1.08 19.17
C ASN A 96 3.21 -1.28 18.01
N GLN A 97 2.00 -1.73 18.33
CA GLN A 97 0.90 -1.92 17.38
C GLN A 97 -0.31 -1.06 17.76
N ARG A 98 -1.03 -0.56 16.75
CA ARG A 98 -2.32 0.11 16.96
C ARG A 98 -3.38 -0.91 17.39
N VAL A 99 -4.28 -0.51 18.28
CA VAL A 99 -5.36 -1.34 18.83
C VAL A 99 -6.66 -1.07 18.07
N LEU A 100 -7.43 -2.10 17.76
CA LEU A 100 -8.76 -1.97 17.17
C LEU A 100 -9.80 -1.79 18.27
N TYR A 101 -10.58 -0.72 18.20
CA TYR A 101 -11.67 -0.41 19.12
C TYR A 101 -13.03 -0.60 18.47
N VAL A 102 -14.05 -0.81 19.30
CA VAL A 102 -15.46 -0.86 18.92
C VAL A 102 -16.28 0.09 19.79
N GLN A 103 -17.29 0.73 19.22
CA GLN A 103 -18.27 1.57 19.91
C GLN A 103 -19.67 1.39 19.29
N ASP A 104 -20.72 1.44 20.10
CA ASP A 104 -22.09 1.15 19.63
C ASP A 104 -22.75 2.34 18.89
N SER A 105 -22.26 3.55 19.11
CA SER A 105 -22.53 4.76 18.32
C SER A 105 -21.30 5.67 18.35
N LEU A 106 -21.25 6.74 17.54
CA LEU A 106 -20.13 7.69 17.52
C LEU A 106 -19.92 8.43 18.87
N GLU A 107 -20.98 8.56 19.67
CA GLU A 107 -20.99 9.21 20.99
C GLU A 107 -20.81 8.22 22.15
N SER A 108 -20.94 6.92 21.88
CA SER A 108 -20.79 5.87 22.90
C SER A 108 -19.34 5.71 23.33
N GLU A 109 -19.13 5.28 24.57
CA GLU A 109 -17.80 4.91 25.06
C GLU A 109 -17.24 3.75 24.23
N ALA A 110 -15.98 3.90 23.80
CA ALA A 110 -15.28 2.88 23.04
C ALA A 110 -14.63 1.86 23.97
N ARG A 111 -14.57 0.61 23.50
CA ARG A 111 -13.91 -0.50 24.18
C ARG A 111 -12.94 -1.20 23.24
N VAL A 112 -11.89 -1.79 23.80
CA VAL A 112 -10.93 -2.59 23.02
C VAL A 112 -11.68 -3.76 22.38
N PHE A 113 -11.48 -3.96 21.08
CA PHE A 113 -12.00 -5.09 20.33
C PHE A 113 -10.91 -6.11 20.02
N LEU A 114 -9.74 -5.66 19.56
CA LEU A 114 -8.56 -6.49 19.35
C LEU A 114 -7.29 -5.69 19.65
N ASP A 115 -6.45 -6.21 20.55
CA ASP A 115 -5.15 -5.63 20.88
C ASP A 115 -4.02 -6.57 20.42
N PRO A 116 -3.30 -6.25 19.32
CA PRO A 116 -2.16 -7.07 18.89
C PRO A 116 -0.97 -7.03 19.86
N ASN A 117 -0.87 -6.03 20.75
CA ASN A 117 0.28 -5.88 21.64
C ASN A 117 0.35 -6.99 22.71
N ILE A 118 -0.77 -7.67 23.03
CA ILE A 118 -0.76 -8.79 23.98
C ILE A 118 -0.37 -10.13 23.33
N LEU A 119 -0.16 -10.14 22.01
CA LEU A 119 0.20 -11.35 21.24
C LEU A 119 1.71 -11.56 21.15
N SER A 120 2.52 -10.59 21.57
CA SER A 120 3.99 -10.67 21.58
C SER A 120 4.58 -9.66 22.56
N ASP A 121 5.66 -10.03 23.25
CA ASP A 121 6.31 -9.15 24.24
C ASP A 121 7.04 -7.95 23.60
N ASP A 122 7.44 -8.08 22.34
CA ASP A 122 8.18 -7.06 21.57
C ASP A 122 7.33 -6.39 20.48
N GLY A 123 6.04 -6.75 20.38
CA GLY A 123 5.12 -6.19 19.38
C GLY A 123 5.38 -6.65 17.93
N THR A 124 6.09 -7.76 17.72
CA THR A 124 6.40 -8.30 16.39
C THR A 124 5.28 -9.13 15.76
N VAL A 125 4.16 -9.33 16.47
CA VAL A 125 2.92 -9.87 15.88
C VAL A 125 2.02 -8.71 15.46
N ALA A 126 1.68 -8.66 14.17
CA ALA A 126 0.91 -7.56 13.57
C ALA A 126 -0.31 -8.08 12.80
N LEU A 127 -1.34 -7.23 12.72
CA LEU A 127 -2.52 -7.45 11.89
C LEU A 127 -2.17 -7.26 10.41
N ARG A 128 -2.49 -8.24 9.56
CA ARG A 128 -2.33 -8.20 8.11
C ARG A 128 -3.61 -8.68 7.42
N GLY A 129 -4.45 -7.73 7.03
CA GLY A 129 -5.76 -7.99 6.44
C GLY A 129 -6.82 -8.32 7.50
N TYR A 130 -8.04 -7.91 7.23
CA TYR A 130 -9.22 -8.25 8.04
C TYR A 130 -10.49 -8.08 7.21
N ALA A 131 -11.53 -8.82 7.56
CA ALA A 131 -12.84 -8.69 6.94
C ALA A 131 -13.95 -8.97 7.96
N PHE A 132 -14.98 -8.14 7.94
CA PHE A 132 -16.21 -8.39 8.68
C PHE A 132 -17.19 -9.15 7.79
N SER A 133 -17.98 -10.04 8.38
CA SER A 133 -19.17 -10.57 7.71
C SER A 133 -20.12 -9.43 7.34
N GLU A 134 -20.98 -9.66 6.37
CA GLU A 134 -21.85 -8.62 5.80
C GLU A 134 -22.80 -7.99 6.84
N ASP A 135 -23.27 -8.81 7.78
CA ASP A 135 -24.10 -8.39 8.92
C ASP A 135 -23.30 -7.71 10.06
N GLY A 136 -21.96 -7.78 10.02
CA GLY A 136 -21.07 -7.23 11.03
C GLY A 136 -21.01 -8.01 12.35
N GLU A 137 -21.43 -9.27 12.37
CA GLU A 137 -21.43 -10.11 13.59
C GLU A 137 -20.20 -11.02 13.71
N TYR A 138 -19.46 -11.25 12.63
CA TYR A 138 -18.19 -11.98 12.61
C TYR A 138 -17.06 -11.14 12.05
N PHE A 139 -15.85 -11.43 12.51
CA PHE A 139 -14.62 -10.74 12.14
C PHE A 139 -13.51 -11.76 11.88
N ALA A 140 -13.04 -11.82 10.64
CA ALA A 140 -11.84 -12.55 10.25
C ALA A 140 -10.63 -11.59 10.26
N TYR A 141 -9.49 -12.05 10.74
CA TYR A 141 -8.28 -11.24 10.81
C TYR A 141 -7.02 -12.08 10.60
N GLY A 142 -6.10 -11.55 9.78
CA GLY A 142 -4.80 -12.17 9.54
C GLY A 142 -3.75 -11.69 10.53
N LEU A 143 -2.95 -12.61 11.05
CA LEU A 143 -1.78 -12.31 11.88
C LEU A 143 -0.49 -12.69 11.14
N SER A 144 0.48 -11.78 11.14
CA SER A 144 1.84 -12.03 10.67
C SER A 144 2.82 -11.85 11.83
N ALA A 145 3.80 -12.75 11.94
CA ALA A 145 4.86 -12.69 12.94
C ALA A 145 6.17 -12.19 12.31
N SER A 146 6.94 -11.41 13.07
CA SER A 146 8.28 -10.93 12.70
C SER A 146 8.38 -10.21 11.34
N GLY A 147 7.28 -9.62 10.88
CA GLY A 147 7.21 -8.94 9.59
C GLY A 147 7.12 -9.84 8.35
N SER A 148 7.01 -11.16 8.53
CA SER A 148 6.79 -12.10 7.43
C SER A 148 5.50 -11.78 6.66
N ASP A 149 5.48 -12.12 5.38
CA ASP A 149 4.26 -12.05 4.54
C ASP A 149 3.33 -13.24 4.75
N TRP A 150 3.78 -14.29 5.43
CA TRP A 150 2.89 -15.37 5.87
C TRP A 150 1.86 -14.87 6.87
N VAL A 151 0.65 -15.40 6.74
CA VAL A 151 -0.53 -15.04 7.51
C VAL A 151 -1.14 -16.29 8.12
N THR A 152 -1.59 -16.16 9.36
CA THR A 152 -2.58 -17.05 9.97
C THR A 152 -3.88 -16.28 10.12
N ILE A 153 -4.96 -16.74 9.48
CA ILE A 153 -6.28 -16.13 9.65
C ILE A 153 -6.95 -16.73 10.87
N LYS A 154 -7.49 -15.88 11.74
CA LYS A 154 -8.32 -16.25 12.88
C LYS A 154 -9.66 -15.54 12.82
N PHE A 155 -10.61 -16.02 13.62
CA PHE A 155 -11.97 -15.50 13.63
C PHE A 155 -12.43 -15.10 15.04
N MET A 156 -13.30 -14.10 15.09
CA MET A 156 -14.00 -13.68 16.30
C MET A 156 -15.47 -13.44 16.01
N LYS A 157 -16.32 -13.76 16.98
CA LYS A 157 -17.64 -13.17 17.08
C LYS A 157 -17.49 -11.74 17.62
N VAL A 158 -18.09 -10.78 16.92
CA VAL A 158 -18.01 -9.36 17.27
C VAL A 158 -18.66 -9.09 18.62
N ASP A 159 -19.82 -9.69 18.88
CA ASP A 159 -20.50 -9.54 20.16
C ASP A 159 -19.71 -10.23 21.29
N GLY A 160 -19.24 -9.41 22.23
CA GLY A 160 -18.40 -9.84 23.34
C GLY A 160 -16.94 -10.15 22.97
N ALA A 161 -16.49 -9.85 21.74
CA ALA A 161 -15.14 -10.11 21.25
C ALA A 161 -14.66 -11.54 21.56
N LYS A 162 -15.47 -12.53 21.17
CA LYS A 162 -15.21 -13.94 21.49
C LYS A 162 -14.43 -14.59 20.36
N GLU A 163 -13.24 -15.10 20.68
CA GLU A 163 -12.48 -15.93 19.74
C GLU A 163 -13.26 -17.18 19.33
N LEU A 164 -13.11 -17.53 18.06
CA LEU A 164 -13.64 -18.75 17.46
C LEU A 164 -12.50 -19.74 17.22
N PRO A 165 -12.79 -21.05 17.18
CA PRO A 165 -11.76 -22.09 17.06
C PRO A 165 -11.10 -22.13 15.68
N ASP A 166 -11.73 -21.54 14.67
CA ASP A 166 -11.30 -21.53 13.28
C ASP A 166 -9.94 -20.85 13.09
N VAL A 167 -9.02 -21.56 12.41
CA VAL A 167 -7.67 -21.10 12.09
C VAL A 167 -7.32 -21.54 10.68
N LEU A 168 -6.85 -20.60 9.85
CA LEU A 168 -6.39 -20.87 8.48
C LEU A 168 -4.91 -20.58 8.37
N GLU A 169 -4.12 -21.60 8.05
CA GLU A 169 -2.69 -21.52 7.86
C GLU A 169 -2.29 -21.42 6.38
N ARG A 170 -1.00 -21.16 6.13
CA ARG A 170 -0.38 -21.06 4.78
C ARG A 170 -1.06 -20.02 3.89
N VAL A 171 -1.59 -18.98 4.51
CA VAL A 171 -2.19 -17.83 3.84
C VAL A 171 -1.08 -16.84 3.48
N LYS A 172 -1.07 -16.36 2.25
CA LYS A 172 -0.15 -15.31 1.77
C LYS A 172 -0.75 -14.64 0.55
N PHE A 173 -0.62 -13.32 0.46
CA PHE A 173 -1.20 -12.48 -0.61
C PHE A 173 -2.69 -12.80 -0.89
N SER A 174 -3.48 -12.82 0.18
CA SER A 174 -4.84 -13.37 0.18
C SER A 174 -5.93 -12.30 0.13
N CYS A 175 -7.00 -12.60 -0.60
CA CYS A 175 -8.30 -11.97 -0.37
C CYS A 175 -8.91 -12.41 0.98
N MET A 176 -9.95 -11.69 1.41
CA MET A 176 -10.78 -12.04 2.57
C MET A 176 -12.21 -11.58 2.28
N ALA A 177 -13.02 -12.43 1.64
CA ALA A 177 -14.33 -12.04 1.13
C ALA A 177 -15.44 -12.95 1.69
N TRP A 178 -16.26 -12.41 2.58
CA TRP A 178 -17.38 -13.14 3.17
C TRP A 178 -18.53 -13.27 2.18
N THR A 179 -19.15 -14.45 2.12
CA THR A 179 -20.48 -14.57 1.51
C THR A 179 -21.52 -13.86 2.36
N HIS A 180 -22.52 -13.26 1.72
CA HIS A 180 -23.54 -12.48 2.42
C HIS A 180 -24.53 -13.34 3.24
N ASP A 181 -24.50 -14.66 3.07
CA ASP A 181 -25.20 -15.59 3.95
C ASP A 181 -24.49 -15.82 5.30
N GLY A 182 -23.30 -15.23 5.49
CA GLY A 182 -22.52 -15.29 6.72
C GLY A 182 -21.95 -16.67 7.05
N LYS A 183 -22.04 -17.64 6.13
CA LYS A 183 -21.58 -19.00 6.41
C LYS A 183 -20.06 -19.17 6.35
N GLY A 184 -19.37 -18.34 5.59
CA GLY A 184 -17.96 -18.55 5.33
C GLY A 184 -17.29 -17.43 4.53
N MET A 185 -16.01 -17.63 4.25
CA MET A 185 -15.15 -16.63 3.64
C MET A 185 -14.23 -17.25 2.59
N PHE A 186 -14.10 -16.56 1.45
CA PHE A 186 -13.06 -16.84 0.46
C PHE A 186 -11.71 -16.31 0.92
N TYR A 187 -10.66 -17.09 0.70
CA TYR A 187 -9.29 -16.74 0.99
C TYR A 187 -8.32 -17.49 0.06
N ASN A 188 -7.05 -17.08 0.05
CA ASN A 188 -6.00 -17.73 -0.73
C ASN A 188 -4.99 -18.41 0.16
N SER A 189 -4.51 -19.56 -0.30
CA SER A 189 -3.43 -20.30 0.36
C SER A 189 -2.46 -20.90 -0.66
N TYR A 190 -1.28 -21.27 -0.16
CA TYR A 190 -0.24 -21.94 -0.92
C TYR A 190 -0.13 -23.41 -0.52
N PRO A 191 0.20 -24.29 -1.48
CA PRO A 191 0.42 -25.71 -1.18
C PRO A 191 1.53 -25.90 -0.14
N GLN A 192 1.58 -27.07 0.49
CA GLN A 192 2.73 -27.46 1.30
C GLN A 192 4.00 -27.40 0.45
N GLN A 193 5.10 -26.99 1.07
CA GLN A 193 6.42 -26.89 0.46
C GLN A 193 7.44 -27.53 1.40
N ASP A 194 8.55 -28.00 0.84
CA ASP A 194 9.68 -28.47 1.64
C ASP A 194 10.34 -27.32 2.39
N GLY A 195 10.92 -27.62 3.55
CA GLY A 195 11.61 -26.63 4.38
C GLY A 195 10.66 -25.74 5.20
N LYS A 196 11.10 -24.51 5.47
CA LYS A 196 10.38 -23.56 6.33
C LYS A 196 9.31 -22.77 5.56
N SER A 197 8.40 -22.14 6.30
CA SER A 197 7.41 -21.18 5.80
C SER A 197 7.16 -20.13 6.88
N ASP A 198 8.24 -19.52 7.38
CA ASP A 198 8.24 -18.56 8.49
C ASP A 198 8.70 -17.16 8.07
N GLY A 199 9.13 -16.98 6.82
CA GLY A 199 9.64 -15.73 6.26
C GLY A 199 11.17 -15.65 6.21
N THR A 200 11.88 -16.66 6.73
CA THR A 200 13.33 -16.76 6.59
C THR A 200 13.74 -17.50 5.32
N GLU A 201 12.84 -18.31 4.74
CA GLU A 201 13.10 -19.06 3.52
C GLU A 201 13.10 -18.19 2.27
N THR A 202 13.82 -18.63 1.23
CA THR A 202 13.89 -18.00 -0.10
C THR A 202 13.08 -18.76 -1.16
N SER A 203 12.29 -19.75 -0.74
CA SER A 203 11.48 -20.58 -1.63
C SER A 203 10.46 -19.74 -2.41
N THR A 204 10.41 -19.96 -3.73
CA THR A 204 9.43 -19.29 -4.60
C THR A 204 8.00 -19.66 -4.22
N ASN A 205 7.08 -18.70 -4.33
CA ASN A 205 5.66 -18.92 -4.04
C ASN A 205 4.87 -19.05 -5.34
N LEU A 206 4.51 -20.28 -5.70
CA LEU A 206 3.77 -20.63 -6.93
C LEU A 206 2.51 -21.44 -6.60
N HIS A 207 1.60 -21.53 -7.56
CA HIS A 207 0.34 -22.29 -7.49
C HIS A 207 -0.54 -21.86 -6.31
N GLN A 208 -0.71 -20.54 -6.14
CA GLN A 208 -1.70 -20.00 -5.23
C GLN A 208 -3.09 -20.53 -5.61
N LYS A 209 -3.88 -20.90 -4.61
CA LYS A 209 -5.25 -21.39 -4.79
C LYS A 209 -6.24 -20.46 -4.11
N LEU A 210 -7.48 -20.45 -4.60
CA LEU A 210 -8.62 -19.82 -3.93
C LEU A 210 -9.44 -20.89 -3.24
N TYR A 211 -9.57 -20.78 -1.92
CA TYR A 211 -10.40 -21.64 -1.08
C TYR A 211 -11.59 -20.88 -0.51
N TYR A 212 -12.62 -21.62 -0.13
CA TYR A 212 -13.74 -21.14 0.68
C TYR A 212 -13.80 -21.93 1.98
N HIS A 213 -13.69 -21.21 3.09
CA HIS A 213 -13.77 -21.75 4.43
C HIS A 213 -15.16 -21.58 5.01
N VAL A 214 -15.76 -22.65 5.52
CA VAL A 214 -17.05 -22.61 6.23
C VAL A 214 -16.79 -22.40 7.71
N LEU A 215 -17.39 -21.38 8.31
CA LEU A 215 -17.18 -21.09 9.72
C LEU A 215 -17.70 -22.24 10.60
N GLY A 216 -16.86 -22.68 11.53
CA GLY A 216 -17.08 -23.81 12.43
C GLY A 216 -16.56 -25.15 11.92
N THR A 217 -15.80 -25.19 10.82
CA THR A 217 -15.16 -26.42 10.30
C THR A 217 -13.64 -26.36 10.41
N ASP A 218 -12.98 -27.52 10.34
CA ASP A 218 -11.52 -27.55 10.23
C ASP A 218 -11.06 -27.09 8.82
N GLN A 219 -9.88 -26.48 8.71
CA GLN A 219 -9.32 -26.03 7.43
C GLN A 219 -9.17 -27.18 6.41
N SER A 220 -9.05 -28.43 6.87
CA SER A 220 -8.98 -29.61 5.98
C SER A 220 -10.23 -29.82 5.13
N GLU A 221 -11.36 -29.27 5.56
CA GLU A 221 -12.64 -29.37 4.86
C GLU A 221 -12.88 -28.20 3.89
N ASP A 222 -11.92 -27.27 3.78
CA ASP A 222 -12.05 -26.10 2.93
C ASP A 222 -12.19 -26.47 1.45
N ILE A 223 -13.08 -25.75 0.79
CA ILE A 223 -13.49 -26.04 -0.57
C ILE A 223 -12.58 -25.29 -1.54
N LEU A 224 -11.91 -26.03 -2.43
CA LEU A 224 -11.13 -25.44 -3.51
C LEU A 224 -12.08 -24.85 -4.58
N CYS A 225 -12.03 -23.53 -4.77
CA CYS A 225 -12.95 -22.79 -5.65
C CYS A 225 -12.32 -22.34 -6.98
N ALA A 226 -11.01 -22.08 -6.98
CA ALA A 226 -10.25 -21.81 -8.21
C ALA A 226 -8.78 -22.21 -8.06
N GLU A 227 -8.21 -22.74 -9.13
CA GLU A 227 -6.77 -22.98 -9.29
C GLU A 227 -6.36 -22.88 -10.76
N PHE A 228 -5.07 -22.60 -10.99
CA PHE A 228 -4.48 -22.43 -12.32
C PHE A 228 -3.22 -23.29 -12.44
N PRO A 229 -3.35 -24.63 -12.56
CA PRO A 229 -2.20 -25.53 -12.54
C PRO A 229 -1.22 -25.28 -13.69
N ASP A 230 -1.74 -24.90 -14.86
CA ASP A 230 -0.94 -24.60 -16.05
C ASP A 230 -0.30 -23.20 -16.02
N GLU A 231 -0.72 -22.34 -15.08
CA GLU A 231 -0.26 -20.95 -14.95
C GLU A 231 0.19 -20.68 -13.51
N PRO A 232 1.37 -21.19 -13.09
CA PRO A 232 1.79 -21.24 -11.69
C PRO A 232 1.92 -19.88 -11.00
N LYS A 233 2.06 -18.81 -11.76
CA LYS A 233 2.21 -17.44 -11.25
C LYS A 233 0.88 -16.71 -11.08
N TRP A 234 -0.23 -17.25 -11.60
CA TRP A 234 -1.52 -16.59 -11.50
C TRP A 234 -2.01 -16.57 -10.06
N MET A 235 -2.51 -15.41 -9.64
CA MET A 235 -3.05 -15.14 -8.32
C MET A 235 -4.48 -14.65 -8.49
N GLY A 236 -5.46 -15.40 -7.98
CA GLY A 236 -6.88 -15.11 -8.12
C GLY A 236 -7.47 -14.53 -6.83
N GLY A 237 -7.66 -13.22 -6.77
CA GLY A 237 -8.33 -12.55 -5.65
C GLY A 237 -9.84 -12.54 -5.83
N ALA A 238 -10.58 -12.98 -4.80
CA ALA A 238 -12.04 -12.95 -4.81
C ALA A 238 -12.59 -11.74 -4.05
N GLU A 239 -13.68 -11.19 -4.56
CA GLU A 239 -14.53 -10.21 -3.87
C GLU A 239 -16.01 -10.52 -4.15
N LEU A 240 -16.91 -10.12 -3.25
CA LEU A 240 -18.35 -10.26 -3.44
C LEU A 240 -18.92 -8.95 -3.98
N SER A 241 -19.91 -9.05 -4.88
CA SER A 241 -20.73 -7.91 -5.25
C SER A 241 -21.50 -7.37 -4.05
N ASP A 242 -21.81 -6.06 -4.04
CA ASP A 242 -22.52 -5.39 -2.94
C ASP A 242 -23.89 -6.03 -2.61
N ASP A 243 -24.52 -6.69 -3.58
CA ASP A 243 -25.77 -7.43 -3.41
C ASP A 243 -25.58 -8.89 -2.96
N GLY A 244 -24.34 -9.35 -2.83
CA GLY A 244 -23.95 -10.69 -2.39
C GLY A 244 -24.19 -11.80 -3.39
N ARG A 245 -24.62 -11.48 -4.61
CA ARG A 245 -25.00 -12.48 -5.61
C ARG A 245 -23.82 -13.03 -6.39
N TYR A 246 -22.84 -12.19 -6.70
CA TYR A 246 -21.74 -12.54 -7.59
C TYR A 246 -20.42 -12.60 -6.82
N VAL A 247 -19.65 -13.65 -7.07
CA VAL A 247 -18.21 -13.64 -6.75
C VAL A 247 -17.48 -13.12 -7.98
N LEU A 248 -16.69 -12.07 -7.81
CA LEU A 248 -15.79 -11.56 -8.83
C LEU A 248 -14.38 -12.10 -8.54
N LEU A 249 -13.73 -12.60 -9.58
CA LEU A 249 -12.38 -13.16 -9.51
C LEU A 249 -11.45 -12.32 -10.37
N SER A 250 -10.62 -11.52 -9.69
CA SER A 250 -9.58 -10.69 -10.30
C SER A 250 -8.28 -11.48 -10.31
N ILE A 251 -7.86 -11.93 -11.50
CA ILE A 251 -6.65 -12.76 -11.65
C ILE A 251 -5.51 -11.86 -12.10
N ARG A 252 -4.37 -11.91 -11.41
CA ARG A 252 -3.13 -11.16 -11.74
C ARG A 252 -1.99 -12.15 -12.02
N GLU A 253 -1.03 -11.75 -12.84
CA GLU A 253 0.15 -12.58 -13.19
C GLU A 253 1.50 -11.95 -12.81
N GLY A 254 1.45 -10.77 -12.18
CA GLY A 254 2.59 -9.93 -11.80
C GLY A 254 2.10 -8.63 -11.18
N CYS A 255 2.96 -7.59 -11.21
CA CYS A 255 2.68 -6.30 -10.56
C CYS A 255 2.18 -5.21 -11.52
N ASP A 256 2.02 -5.49 -12.81
CA ASP A 256 1.41 -4.53 -13.73
C ASP A 256 -0.06 -4.29 -13.32
N PRO A 257 -0.59 -3.07 -13.48
CA PRO A 257 -1.99 -2.76 -13.16
C PRO A 257 -2.89 -3.30 -14.28
N VAL A 258 -2.98 -4.63 -14.36
CA VAL A 258 -3.84 -5.39 -15.26
C VAL A 258 -4.37 -6.63 -14.54
N ASN A 259 -5.56 -7.08 -14.92
CA ASN A 259 -6.13 -8.32 -14.41
C ASN A 259 -7.11 -8.93 -15.41
N ARG A 260 -7.21 -10.26 -15.39
CA ARG A 260 -8.42 -10.92 -15.92
C ARG A 260 -9.55 -10.67 -14.92
N LEU A 261 -10.78 -10.76 -15.42
CA LEU A 261 -11.97 -10.62 -14.60
C LEU A 261 -12.94 -11.74 -14.96
N TRP A 262 -13.13 -12.68 -14.05
CA TRP A 262 -14.15 -13.72 -14.14
C TRP A 262 -15.21 -13.47 -13.08
N TYR A 263 -16.41 -14.04 -13.25
CA TYR A 263 -17.45 -14.00 -12.23
C TYR A 263 -18.17 -15.33 -12.08
N CYS A 264 -18.75 -15.56 -10.92
CA CYS A 264 -19.68 -16.66 -10.64
C CYS A 264 -20.97 -16.08 -10.06
N ASP A 265 -22.13 -16.39 -10.65
CA ASP A 265 -23.43 -16.11 -10.06
C ASP A 265 -23.75 -17.22 -9.03
N LEU A 266 -23.65 -16.90 -7.75
CA LEU A 266 -23.84 -17.87 -6.66
C LEU A 266 -25.26 -18.47 -6.65
N GLN A 267 -26.25 -17.80 -7.24
CA GLN A 267 -27.61 -18.37 -7.36
C GLN A 267 -27.69 -19.50 -8.38
N GLN A 268 -26.72 -19.61 -9.30
CA GLN A 268 -26.61 -20.70 -10.29
C GLN A 268 -25.82 -21.90 -9.76
N GLU A 269 -25.25 -21.79 -8.55
CA GLU A 269 -24.65 -22.91 -7.83
C GLU A 269 -25.73 -23.68 -7.07
N SER A 270 -26.30 -24.69 -7.75
CA SER A 270 -27.46 -25.46 -7.30
C SER A 270 -27.29 -26.12 -5.93
N ASN A 271 -26.05 -26.43 -5.54
CA ASN A 271 -25.70 -27.06 -4.27
C ASN A 271 -24.90 -26.12 -3.34
N GLY A 272 -24.84 -24.82 -3.65
CA GLY A 272 -23.94 -23.89 -3.00
C GLY A 272 -22.47 -24.11 -3.39
N ILE A 273 -21.56 -23.57 -2.59
CA ILE A 273 -20.11 -23.66 -2.82
C ILE A 273 -19.65 -25.04 -2.37
N THR A 274 -19.35 -25.94 -3.30
CA THR A 274 -18.93 -27.33 -3.00
C THR A 274 -17.71 -27.79 -3.81
N GLY A 275 -17.11 -26.92 -4.62
CA GLY A 275 -15.93 -27.22 -5.42
C GLY A 275 -15.54 -26.03 -6.29
N ILE A 276 -14.87 -26.31 -7.41
CA ILE A 276 -14.53 -25.29 -8.41
C ILE A 276 -15.81 -24.63 -8.90
N LEU A 277 -15.87 -23.31 -8.79
CA LEU A 277 -17.06 -22.54 -9.16
C LEU A 277 -17.24 -22.48 -10.68
N LYS A 278 -18.49 -22.26 -11.13
CA LYS A 278 -18.81 -22.09 -12.55
C LYS A 278 -18.43 -20.68 -13.02
N TRP A 279 -17.14 -20.47 -13.21
CA TRP A 279 -16.60 -19.19 -13.67
C TRP A 279 -17.04 -18.85 -15.09
N VAL A 280 -17.66 -17.70 -15.25
CA VAL A 280 -17.86 -17.02 -16.53
C VAL A 280 -16.69 -16.08 -16.75
N LYS A 281 -15.96 -16.29 -17.85
CA LYS A 281 -14.77 -15.52 -18.19
C LYS A 281 -15.14 -14.23 -18.92
N LEU A 282 -15.47 -13.19 -18.17
CA LEU A 282 -15.88 -11.90 -18.74
C LEU A 282 -14.74 -11.25 -19.53
N ILE A 283 -13.57 -11.10 -18.89
CA ILE A 283 -12.33 -10.64 -19.52
C ILE A 283 -11.27 -11.72 -19.33
N ASP A 284 -10.78 -12.27 -20.44
CA ASP A 284 -9.84 -13.40 -20.43
C ASP A 284 -8.48 -13.03 -21.06
N ASN A 285 -7.99 -11.83 -20.76
CA ASN A 285 -6.67 -11.32 -21.13
C ASN A 285 -6.13 -10.35 -20.04
N PHE A 286 -4.89 -9.91 -20.18
CA PHE A 286 -4.22 -8.97 -19.27
C PHE A 286 -3.97 -7.61 -19.96
N GLU A 287 -4.97 -7.07 -20.65
CA GLU A 287 -4.81 -5.83 -21.44
C GLU A 287 -5.31 -4.56 -20.73
N GLY A 288 -5.85 -4.68 -19.52
CA GLY A 288 -6.31 -3.57 -18.70
C GLY A 288 -6.62 -4.00 -17.27
N GLU A 289 -6.73 -3.03 -16.38
CA GLU A 289 -7.26 -3.21 -15.03
C GLU A 289 -8.79 -3.09 -15.03
N TYR A 290 -9.45 -3.88 -14.20
CA TYR A 290 -10.89 -3.88 -13.99
C TYR A 290 -11.18 -4.04 -12.50
N ASP A 291 -11.10 -2.92 -11.77
CA ASP A 291 -11.35 -2.90 -10.33
C ASP A 291 -12.83 -2.63 -10.07
N TYR A 292 -13.50 -3.52 -9.35
CA TYR A 292 -14.92 -3.41 -9.04
C TYR A 292 -15.19 -2.21 -8.13
N VAL A 293 -16.26 -1.47 -8.43
CA VAL A 293 -16.74 -0.34 -7.62
C VAL A 293 -18.09 -0.65 -6.98
N THR A 294 -19.06 -1.11 -7.79
CA THR A 294 -20.41 -1.47 -7.36
C THR A 294 -21.19 -2.13 -8.52
N ASN A 295 -22.39 -2.64 -8.26
CA ASN A 295 -23.33 -3.07 -9.31
C ASN A 295 -24.79 -2.70 -8.99
N GLU A 296 -25.58 -2.52 -10.03
CA GLU A 296 -27.05 -2.47 -10.00
C GLU A 296 -27.61 -3.64 -10.81
N GLY A 297 -27.94 -4.73 -10.12
CA GLY A 297 -28.31 -5.99 -10.78
C GLY A 297 -27.14 -6.51 -11.63
N THR A 298 -27.34 -6.60 -12.95
CA THR A 298 -26.32 -7.11 -13.89
C THR A 298 -25.41 -6.03 -14.43
N VAL A 299 -25.63 -4.74 -14.11
CA VAL A 299 -24.80 -3.63 -14.56
C VAL A 299 -23.72 -3.36 -13.51
N PHE A 300 -22.47 -3.68 -13.83
CA PHE A 300 -21.32 -3.53 -12.94
C PHE A 300 -20.48 -2.32 -13.34
N THR A 301 -20.12 -1.51 -12.35
CA THR A 301 -19.23 -0.36 -12.51
C THR A 301 -17.80 -0.74 -12.13
N PHE A 302 -16.85 -0.45 -13.02
CA PHE A 302 -15.42 -0.73 -12.81
C PHE A 302 -14.57 0.52 -13.04
N LYS A 303 -13.53 0.70 -12.22
CA LYS A 303 -12.37 1.55 -12.56
C LYS A 303 -11.49 0.78 -13.53
N THR A 304 -11.08 1.42 -14.63
CA THR A 304 -10.25 0.77 -15.65
C THR A 304 -9.23 1.71 -16.27
N ASN A 305 -8.07 1.16 -16.66
CA ASN A 305 -7.10 1.82 -17.53
C ASN A 305 -7.16 1.35 -19.00
N ARG A 306 -8.15 0.51 -19.36
CA ARG A 306 -8.35 0.04 -20.73
C ARG A 306 -8.57 1.22 -21.67
N HIS A 307 -7.55 1.48 -22.50
CA HIS A 307 -7.44 2.64 -23.40
C HIS A 307 -7.49 4.00 -22.70
N SER A 308 -7.16 4.05 -21.40
CA SER A 308 -7.23 5.25 -20.57
C SER A 308 -6.13 5.26 -19.51
N PRO A 309 -4.90 5.69 -19.83
CA PRO A 309 -3.78 5.67 -18.89
C PRO A 309 -3.99 6.44 -17.58
N ASN A 310 -4.87 7.45 -17.55
CA ASN A 310 -5.24 8.20 -16.34
C ASN A 310 -6.47 7.62 -15.62
N TYR A 311 -6.91 6.43 -16.04
CA TYR A 311 -8.08 5.70 -15.56
C TYR A 311 -9.42 6.41 -15.81
N ARG A 312 -10.49 5.60 -15.84
CA ARG A 312 -11.88 6.04 -16.02
C ARG A 312 -12.85 5.07 -15.35
N LEU A 313 -14.13 5.42 -15.30
CA LEU A 313 -15.20 4.49 -14.90
C LEU A 313 -15.99 4.00 -16.10
N ILE A 314 -16.22 2.69 -16.17
CA ILE A 314 -17.07 2.05 -17.17
C ILE A 314 -18.15 1.22 -16.49
N ASN A 315 -19.28 1.05 -17.19
CA ASN A 315 -20.32 0.08 -16.86
C ASN A 315 -20.28 -1.06 -17.87
N ILE A 316 -20.28 -2.29 -17.36
CA ILE A 316 -20.40 -3.54 -18.12
C ILE A 316 -21.68 -4.24 -17.66
N ASP A 317 -22.60 -4.52 -18.58
CA ASP A 317 -23.77 -5.34 -18.28
C ASP A 317 -23.43 -6.81 -18.54
N PHE A 318 -23.51 -7.65 -17.51
CA PHE A 318 -23.19 -9.08 -17.63
C PHE A 318 -24.17 -9.84 -18.53
N THR A 319 -25.34 -9.27 -18.84
CA THR A 319 -26.27 -9.83 -19.84
C THR A 319 -25.86 -9.53 -21.27
N ASP A 320 -25.01 -8.52 -21.49
CA ASP A 320 -24.55 -8.10 -22.81
C ASP A 320 -23.08 -7.59 -22.76
N PRO A 321 -22.12 -8.48 -22.46
CA PRO A 321 -20.78 -8.11 -21.99
C PRO A 321 -19.80 -7.65 -23.08
N ASP A 322 -20.22 -7.57 -24.33
CA ASP A 322 -19.35 -7.20 -25.45
C ASP A 322 -18.73 -5.80 -25.26
N GLU A 323 -17.41 -5.67 -25.48
CA GLU A 323 -16.66 -4.40 -25.27
C GLU A 323 -17.25 -3.23 -26.06
N SER A 324 -17.83 -3.48 -27.24
CA SER A 324 -18.48 -2.42 -28.04
C SER A 324 -19.72 -1.82 -27.38
N LYS A 325 -20.26 -2.49 -26.35
CA LYS A 325 -21.49 -2.10 -25.67
C LYS A 325 -21.23 -1.46 -24.31
N TRP A 326 -20.02 -1.58 -23.76
CA TRP A 326 -19.64 -0.96 -22.50
C TRP A 326 -19.92 0.54 -22.53
N LYS A 327 -20.35 1.09 -21.40
CA LYS A 327 -20.68 2.52 -21.27
C LYS A 327 -19.63 3.20 -20.43
N VAL A 328 -19.10 4.31 -20.92
CA VAL A 328 -18.24 5.18 -20.10
C VAL A 328 -19.14 5.95 -19.15
N LEU A 329 -19.01 5.69 -17.84
CA LEU A 329 -19.77 6.38 -16.80
C LEU A 329 -19.11 7.71 -16.44
N VAL A 330 -17.81 7.67 -16.13
CA VAL A 330 -16.98 8.86 -15.92
C VAL A 330 -15.80 8.76 -16.87
N PRO A 331 -15.65 9.68 -17.84
CA PRO A 331 -14.56 9.62 -18.79
C PRO A 331 -13.20 9.87 -18.13
N GLU A 332 -12.16 9.45 -18.82
CA GLU A 332 -10.79 9.76 -18.44
C GLU A 332 -10.56 11.27 -18.41
N HIS A 333 -9.81 11.75 -17.42
CA HIS A 333 -9.39 13.14 -17.34
C HIS A 333 -8.06 13.35 -18.07
N GLU A 334 -7.89 14.49 -18.74
CA GLU A 334 -6.72 14.77 -19.60
C GLU A 334 -5.39 14.74 -18.84
N LYS A 335 -5.41 15.10 -17.55
CA LYS A 335 -4.21 15.25 -16.71
C LYS A 335 -4.26 14.41 -15.44
N ASP A 336 -5.30 14.62 -14.65
CA ASP A 336 -5.46 14.02 -13.33
C ASP A 336 -5.73 12.51 -13.41
N VAL A 337 -5.09 11.75 -12.53
CA VAL A 337 -5.19 10.29 -12.47
C VAL A 337 -6.30 9.91 -11.49
N LEU A 338 -7.26 9.08 -11.90
CA LEU A 338 -8.25 8.52 -10.98
C LEU A 338 -7.62 7.36 -10.17
N GLU A 339 -7.33 7.59 -8.90
CA GLU A 339 -6.64 6.60 -8.04
C GLU A 339 -7.59 5.52 -7.55
N TRP A 340 -8.74 5.91 -7.01
CA TRP A 340 -9.74 4.98 -6.50
C TRP A 340 -11.14 5.58 -6.51
N VAL A 341 -12.15 4.70 -6.48
CA VAL A 341 -13.57 5.06 -6.42
C VAL A 341 -14.27 4.17 -5.41
N ALA A 342 -15.18 4.74 -4.64
CA ALA A 342 -16.05 3.99 -3.73
C ALA A 342 -17.52 4.38 -3.93
N CYS A 343 -18.42 3.40 -3.90
CA CYS A 343 -19.86 3.65 -3.84
C CYS A 343 -20.33 3.81 -2.39
N VAL A 344 -21.17 4.80 -2.13
CA VAL A 344 -21.74 5.10 -0.81
C VAL A 344 -23.16 5.66 -0.95
N ARG A 345 -23.97 5.53 0.10
CA ARG A 345 -25.35 6.03 0.16
C ARG A 345 -26.18 5.57 -1.04
N SER A 346 -26.02 4.30 -1.41
CA SER A 346 -26.63 3.60 -2.55
C SER A 346 -26.22 4.10 -3.93
N ASN A 347 -26.21 5.42 -4.16
CA ASN A 347 -26.13 6.00 -5.50
C ASN A 347 -25.10 7.13 -5.63
N PHE A 348 -24.23 7.32 -4.65
CA PHE A 348 -23.10 8.23 -4.79
C PHE A 348 -21.79 7.48 -5.04
N LEU A 349 -20.91 8.15 -5.77
CA LEU A 349 -19.54 7.73 -6.00
C LEU A 349 -18.60 8.78 -5.39
N VAL A 350 -17.69 8.35 -4.53
CA VAL A 350 -16.57 9.17 -4.06
C VAL A 350 -15.37 8.84 -4.92
N LEU A 351 -14.86 9.83 -5.66
CA LEU A 351 -13.71 9.68 -6.56
C LEU A 351 -12.51 10.43 -5.96
N CYS A 352 -11.38 9.74 -5.84
CA CYS A 352 -10.12 10.36 -5.47
C CYS A 352 -9.21 10.45 -6.69
N TYR A 353 -8.89 11.69 -7.07
CA TYR A 353 -7.95 11.99 -8.13
C TYR A 353 -6.59 12.38 -7.56
N LEU A 354 -5.56 12.22 -8.38
CA LEU A 354 -4.23 12.77 -8.17
C LEU A 354 -3.98 13.88 -9.19
N HIS A 355 -3.90 15.12 -8.71
CA HIS A 355 -3.62 16.31 -9.50
C HIS A 355 -2.24 16.88 -9.14
N ASP A 356 -1.27 16.72 -10.03
CA ASP A 356 0.13 17.10 -9.77
C ASP A 356 0.58 16.62 -8.39
N VAL A 357 0.44 15.31 -8.12
CA VAL A 357 0.88 14.65 -6.90
C VAL A 357 0.16 15.13 -5.61
N LYS A 358 -1.06 15.66 -5.73
CA LYS A 358 -1.91 16.10 -4.61
C LYS A 358 -3.30 15.51 -4.79
N ASN A 359 -3.94 15.05 -3.71
CA ASN A 359 -5.26 14.46 -3.84
C ASN A 359 -6.38 15.52 -3.98
N ILE A 360 -7.35 15.19 -4.82
CA ILE A 360 -8.65 15.87 -4.93
C ILE A 360 -9.72 14.82 -4.67
N LEU A 361 -10.69 15.15 -3.80
CA LEU A 361 -11.79 14.25 -3.47
C LEU A 361 -13.11 14.83 -3.96
N GLN A 362 -13.82 14.09 -4.80
CA GLN A 362 -15.06 14.52 -5.45
C GLN A 362 -16.19 13.54 -5.17
N LEU A 363 -17.42 14.06 -5.20
CA LEU A 363 -18.67 13.30 -5.14
C LEU A 363 -19.36 13.35 -6.50
N HIS A 364 -19.76 12.19 -7.00
CA HIS A 364 -20.47 12.03 -8.27
C HIS A 364 -21.76 11.22 -8.07
N ASP A 365 -22.70 11.37 -8.99
CA ASP A 365 -23.90 10.53 -9.09
C ASP A 365 -23.60 9.21 -9.81
N LEU A 366 -24.01 8.07 -9.26
CA LEU A 366 -23.77 6.74 -9.83
C LEU A 366 -24.53 6.52 -11.14
N ALA A 367 -25.76 7.05 -11.25
CA ALA A 367 -26.61 6.77 -12.42
C ALA A 367 -26.11 7.47 -13.69
N THR A 368 -25.54 8.66 -13.54
CA THR A 368 -25.14 9.53 -14.65
C THR A 368 -23.64 9.77 -14.75
N GLY A 369 -22.88 9.50 -13.67
CA GLY A 369 -21.47 9.87 -13.55
C GLY A 369 -21.26 11.37 -13.33
N ALA A 370 -22.33 12.16 -13.19
CA ALA A 370 -22.25 13.61 -13.08
C ALA A 370 -21.55 14.04 -11.79
N PHE A 371 -20.63 15.00 -11.92
CA PHE A 371 -20.00 15.67 -10.79
C PHE A 371 -21.05 16.42 -9.95
N LEU A 372 -20.98 16.25 -8.63
CA LEU A 372 -21.88 16.91 -7.67
C LEU A 372 -21.14 17.93 -6.80
N LYS A 373 -19.99 17.56 -6.23
CA LYS A 373 -19.27 18.38 -5.26
C LYS A 373 -17.80 18.00 -5.15
N THR A 374 -16.94 18.97 -4.89
CA THR A 374 -15.57 18.75 -4.42
C THR A 374 -15.52 18.91 -2.90
N PHE A 375 -14.93 17.95 -2.19
CA PHE A 375 -14.61 18.11 -0.77
C PHE A 375 -13.32 18.93 -0.65
N PRO A 376 -13.32 20.07 0.07
CA PRO A 376 -12.15 20.92 0.18
C PRO A 376 -11.04 20.20 0.95
N LEU A 377 -9.84 20.21 0.37
CA LEU A 377 -8.62 19.66 0.94
C LEU A 377 -7.49 20.67 0.81
N GLU A 378 -6.57 20.66 1.76
CA GLU A 378 -5.29 21.32 1.60
C GLU A 378 -4.36 20.51 0.69
N VAL A 379 -3.14 21.01 0.46
CA VAL A 379 -2.10 20.26 -0.28
C VAL A 379 -1.67 19.05 0.55
N GLY A 380 -2.04 17.86 0.10
CA GLY A 380 -1.69 16.62 0.77
C GLY A 380 -2.33 15.41 0.12
N SER A 381 -2.57 14.39 0.96
CA SER A 381 -3.02 13.07 0.52
C SER A 381 -4.17 12.54 1.36
N ILE A 382 -5.05 11.76 0.73
CA ILE A 382 -6.04 10.94 1.41
C ILE A 382 -5.42 9.56 1.67
N VAL A 383 -5.28 9.20 2.95
CA VAL A 383 -4.62 7.96 3.40
C VAL A 383 -5.56 7.01 4.12
N GLY A 384 -6.84 7.38 4.22
CA GLY A 384 -7.89 6.54 4.79
C GLY A 384 -9.25 6.98 4.29
N TYR A 385 -10.13 6.02 4.04
CA TYR A 385 -11.51 6.24 3.63
C TYR A 385 -12.40 5.15 4.25
N SER A 386 -13.64 5.51 4.56
CA SER A 386 -14.69 4.55 4.86
C SER A 386 -16.06 5.10 4.46
N GLY A 387 -16.85 4.25 3.84
CA GLY A 387 -18.22 4.49 3.42
C GLY A 387 -18.57 3.46 2.36
N GLN A 388 -19.32 2.43 2.75
CA GLN A 388 -19.82 1.39 1.84
C GLN A 388 -21.13 1.84 1.19
N LYS A 389 -21.56 1.13 0.14
CA LYS A 389 -22.83 1.40 -0.54
C LYS A 389 -24.02 1.53 0.41
N LYS A 390 -24.08 0.72 1.46
CA LYS A 390 -25.14 0.75 2.49
C LYS A 390 -24.98 1.86 3.54
N ASP A 391 -23.79 2.44 3.67
CA ASP A 391 -23.54 3.50 4.62
C ASP A 391 -24.09 4.84 4.09
N THR A 392 -24.50 5.72 5.00
CA THR A 392 -25.10 7.02 4.66
C THR A 392 -24.17 8.20 4.97
N GLU A 393 -22.92 7.91 5.30
CA GLU A 393 -21.92 8.86 5.75
C GLU A 393 -20.54 8.39 5.30
N ILE A 394 -19.58 9.32 5.23
CA ILE A 394 -18.19 9.00 4.92
C ILE A 394 -17.26 9.56 5.98
N PHE A 395 -16.15 8.87 6.18
CA PHE A 395 -14.98 9.38 6.86
C PHE A 395 -13.78 9.32 5.93
N TYR A 396 -12.94 10.35 5.95
CA TYR A 396 -11.69 10.34 5.20
C TYR A 396 -10.57 10.99 5.99
N GLN A 397 -9.37 10.40 5.91
CA GLN A 397 -8.19 10.84 6.63
C GLN A 397 -7.23 11.53 5.67
N PHE A 398 -7.00 12.80 5.93
CA PHE A 398 -6.04 13.65 5.22
C PHE A 398 -4.71 13.74 5.99
N THR A 399 -3.59 13.75 5.28
CA THR A 399 -2.26 14.02 5.83
C THR A 399 -1.44 14.87 4.86
N SER A 400 -0.39 15.53 5.37
CA SER A 400 0.56 16.30 4.57
C SER A 400 1.94 16.28 5.23
N PHE A 401 2.95 16.89 4.62
CA PHE A 401 4.30 16.93 5.20
C PHE A 401 4.37 17.57 6.60
N LEU A 402 3.49 18.54 6.88
CA LEU A 402 3.47 19.31 8.12
C LEU A 402 2.25 19.01 9.01
N SER A 403 1.33 18.15 8.57
CA SER A 403 0.07 17.84 9.25
C SER A 403 -0.07 16.33 9.45
N PRO A 404 -0.05 15.81 10.70
CA PRO A 404 0.01 14.37 10.98
C PRO A 404 -1.20 13.60 10.48
N GLY A 405 -2.40 14.13 10.70
CA GLY A 405 -3.64 13.48 10.30
C GLY A 405 -4.86 14.28 10.75
N ILE A 406 -5.75 14.58 9.80
CA ILE A 406 -7.07 15.14 10.08
C ILE A 406 -8.09 14.16 9.52
N ILE A 407 -9.00 13.70 10.37
CA ILE A 407 -10.13 12.87 9.96
C ILE A 407 -11.33 13.80 9.78
N TYR A 408 -11.92 13.78 8.61
CA TYR A 408 -13.16 14.45 8.30
C TYR A 408 -14.33 13.46 8.31
N HIS A 409 -15.51 13.96 8.60
CA HIS A 409 -16.79 13.26 8.53
C HIS A 409 -17.77 14.07 7.68
N CYS A 410 -18.56 13.39 6.86
CA CYS A 410 -19.66 14.01 6.13
C CYS A 410 -20.89 13.10 6.19
N ASP A 411 -21.99 13.60 6.77
CA ASP A 411 -23.31 12.98 6.66
C ASP A 411 -23.84 13.23 5.25
N LEU A 412 -23.96 12.17 4.46
CA LEU A 412 -24.39 12.27 3.08
C LEU A 412 -25.91 12.35 2.95
N THR A 413 -26.69 12.24 4.03
CA THR A 413 -28.17 12.31 3.97
C THR A 413 -28.72 13.73 3.85
N LYS A 414 -27.91 14.74 4.19
CA LYS A 414 -28.30 16.15 4.18
C LYS A 414 -28.41 16.70 2.76
N GLU A 415 -29.28 17.70 2.58
CA GLU A 415 -29.35 18.47 1.33
C GLU A 415 -28.06 19.27 1.11
N GLU A 416 -27.59 19.95 2.16
CA GLU A 416 -26.31 20.64 2.17
C GLU A 416 -25.23 19.73 2.76
N LEU A 417 -24.30 19.29 1.91
CA LEU A 417 -23.19 18.45 2.30
C LEU A 417 -22.06 19.29 2.89
N GLU A 418 -21.84 19.14 4.19
CA GLU A 418 -20.81 19.82 4.96
C GLU A 418 -19.80 18.82 5.54
N PRO A 419 -18.62 18.66 4.94
CA PRO A 419 -17.54 17.92 5.59
C PRO A 419 -17.06 18.69 6.82
N ARG A 420 -16.97 18.00 7.97
CA ARG A 420 -16.54 18.57 9.24
C ARG A 420 -15.32 17.83 9.77
N VAL A 421 -14.43 18.55 10.44
CA VAL A 421 -13.34 17.92 11.19
C VAL A 421 -13.95 17.04 12.27
N PHE A 422 -13.70 15.74 12.17
CA PHE A 422 -14.14 14.76 13.15
C PHE A 422 -13.06 14.54 14.21
N ARG A 423 -11.79 14.45 13.78
CA ARG A 423 -10.63 14.41 14.68
C ARG A 423 -9.47 15.15 14.05
N GLU A 424 -8.78 15.93 14.87
CA GLU A 424 -7.53 16.59 14.51
C GLU A 424 -6.53 16.33 15.63
N VAL A 425 -5.31 15.95 15.25
CA VAL A 425 -4.22 15.75 16.19
C VAL A 425 -3.08 16.68 15.81
N THR A 426 -2.50 17.34 16.82
CA THR A 426 -1.33 18.19 16.66
C THR A 426 -0.14 17.58 17.40
N VAL A 427 1.06 17.75 16.85
CA VAL A 427 2.30 17.29 17.48
C VAL A 427 2.88 18.44 18.29
N LYS A 428 3.02 18.24 19.61
CA LYS A 428 3.58 19.26 20.50
C LYS A 428 5.04 19.53 20.15
N GLY A 429 5.44 20.81 20.14
CA GLY A 429 6.82 21.21 19.90
C GLY A 429 7.20 21.39 18.42
N ILE A 430 6.28 21.18 17.49
CA ILE A 430 6.43 21.55 16.07
C ILE A 430 5.38 22.59 15.74
N ASP A 431 5.82 23.79 15.39
CA ASP A 431 4.97 24.78 14.76
C ASP A 431 5.09 24.64 13.24
N ALA A 432 4.03 24.17 12.57
CA ALA A 432 4.04 24.03 11.12
C ALA A 432 4.31 25.37 10.39
N SER A 433 3.95 26.50 11.02
CA SER A 433 4.12 27.83 10.42
C SER A 433 5.59 28.25 10.25
N ASP A 434 6.52 27.62 10.97
CA ASP A 434 7.97 27.82 10.83
C ASP A 434 8.53 27.25 9.51
N TYR A 435 7.79 26.36 8.85
CA TYR A 435 8.23 25.61 7.69
C TYR A 435 7.39 25.94 6.47
N GLN A 436 7.91 25.59 5.31
CA GLN A 436 7.18 25.69 4.06
C GLN A 436 7.45 24.48 3.18
N THR A 437 6.43 24.14 2.40
CA THR A 437 6.51 23.16 1.33
C THR A 437 6.36 23.90 0.01
N VAL A 438 7.27 23.66 -0.93
CA VAL A 438 7.13 24.11 -2.31
C VAL A 438 7.10 22.92 -3.24
N GLN A 439 6.29 23.01 -4.29
CA GLN A 439 6.33 22.08 -5.41
C GLN A 439 7.01 22.76 -6.58
N ILE A 440 8.03 22.12 -7.14
CA ILE A 440 8.70 22.58 -8.35
C ILE A 440 8.63 21.51 -9.44
N PHE A 441 8.85 21.93 -10.68
CA PHE A 441 8.93 21.07 -11.84
C PHE A 441 10.27 21.25 -12.52
N TYR A 442 11.11 20.22 -12.50
CA TYR A 442 12.44 20.30 -13.05
C TYR A 442 12.57 19.50 -14.34
N PRO A 443 13.29 20.01 -15.37
CA PRO A 443 13.54 19.20 -16.55
C PRO A 443 14.44 18.01 -16.18
N SER A 444 14.12 16.84 -16.70
CA SER A 444 14.98 15.65 -16.81
C SER A 444 15.88 15.80 -18.06
N LYS A 445 16.80 14.86 -18.27
CA LYS A 445 17.80 14.92 -19.36
C LYS A 445 17.16 15.00 -20.76
N ASP A 446 16.03 14.34 -20.92
CA ASP A 446 15.16 14.33 -22.11
C ASP A 446 14.24 15.56 -22.20
N GLY A 447 14.28 16.46 -21.22
CA GLY A 447 13.44 17.66 -21.14
C GLY A 447 12.11 17.45 -20.41
N THR A 448 11.72 16.21 -20.10
CA THR A 448 10.49 15.89 -19.36
C THR A 448 10.48 16.59 -18.00
N LYS A 449 9.37 17.25 -17.63
CA LYS A 449 9.25 17.92 -16.33
C LYS A 449 8.90 16.91 -15.25
N ILE A 450 9.76 16.79 -14.23
CA ILE A 450 9.57 15.92 -13.07
C ILE A 450 9.14 16.78 -11.87
N PRO A 451 8.04 16.43 -11.16
CA PRO A 451 7.67 17.13 -9.94
C PRO A 451 8.63 16.81 -8.81
N MET A 452 8.85 17.79 -7.93
CA MET A 452 9.55 17.58 -6.67
C MET A 452 8.94 18.46 -5.59
N PHE A 453 8.63 17.86 -4.44
CA PHE A 453 8.34 18.60 -3.23
C PHE A 453 9.64 18.91 -2.48
N ILE A 454 9.76 20.13 -1.97
CA ILE A 454 10.86 20.55 -1.10
C ILE A 454 10.25 21.12 0.18
N VAL A 455 10.68 20.58 1.34
CA VAL A 455 10.23 21.01 2.67
C VAL A 455 11.44 21.52 3.45
N HIS A 456 11.34 22.74 3.95
CA HIS A 456 12.42 23.36 4.71
C HIS A 456 11.92 24.49 5.63
N LYS A 457 12.79 24.98 6.53
CA LYS A 457 12.48 26.14 7.38
C LYS A 457 12.32 27.41 6.52
N LYS A 458 11.34 28.26 6.84
CA LYS A 458 11.15 29.54 6.16
C LYS A 458 12.37 30.45 6.34
N GLY A 459 12.70 31.22 5.30
CA GLY A 459 13.73 32.26 5.35
C GLY A 459 15.18 31.78 5.31
N ILE A 460 15.44 30.48 5.06
CA ILE A 460 16.82 30.01 4.81
C ILE A 460 17.41 30.66 3.56
N LYS A 461 18.72 30.86 3.55
CA LYS A 461 19.46 31.25 2.34
C LYS A 461 19.73 30.02 1.49
N LEU A 462 19.49 30.08 0.19
CA LEU A 462 19.81 28.99 -0.74
C LEU A 462 21.26 29.14 -1.21
N ASP A 463 22.21 28.82 -0.33
CA ASP A 463 23.64 29.09 -0.51
C ASP A 463 24.52 27.82 -0.49
N GLY A 464 23.90 26.63 -0.58
CA GLY A 464 24.61 25.34 -0.60
C GLY A 464 24.95 24.77 0.79
N SER A 465 24.71 25.51 1.87
CA SER A 465 25.18 25.12 3.21
C SER A 465 24.33 24.09 3.96
N HIS A 466 23.13 23.77 3.45
CA HIS A 466 22.18 22.92 4.19
C HIS A 466 22.34 21.45 3.83
N PRO A 467 22.30 20.50 4.78
CA PRO A 467 22.20 19.10 4.43
C PRO A 467 20.85 18.79 3.78
N ALA A 468 20.85 17.96 2.74
CA ALA A 468 19.62 17.55 2.07
C ALA A 468 19.35 16.06 2.21
N PHE A 469 18.07 15.74 2.40
CA PHE A 469 17.53 14.40 2.36
C PHE A 469 16.67 14.27 1.11
N LEU A 470 17.18 13.62 0.08
CA LEU A 470 16.44 13.31 -1.13
C LEU A 470 15.80 11.93 -1.01
N TYR A 471 14.53 11.83 -1.37
CA TYR A 471 13.78 10.59 -1.45
C TYR A 471 13.13 10.42 -2.83
N GLY A 472 13.05 9.18 -3.31
CA GLY A 472 12.32 8.80 -4.52
C GLY A 472 11.85 7.35 -4.43
N TYR A 473 11.01 6.91 -5.38
CA TYR A 473 10.66 5.50 -5.53
C TYR A 473 10.75 5.01 -6.98
N GLY A 474 9.90 5.50 -7.88
CA GLY A 474 10.03 5.30 -9.33
C GLY A 474 9.85 3.86 -9.81
N GLY A 475 8.71 3.25 -9.55
CA GLY A 475 8.37 1.92 -10.07
C GLY A 475 6.98 1.46 -9.64
N PHE A 476 6.50 0.36 -10.24
CA PHE A 476 5.30 -0.37 -9.84
C PHE A 476 4.01 0.46 -9.79
N ASN A 477 3.93 1.54 -10.58
CA ASN A 477 2.80 2.47 -10.60
C ASN A 477 2.51 3.13 -9.22
N ILE A 478 3.49 3.14 -8.30
CA ILE A 478 3.34 3.73 -6.97
C ILE A 478 3.61 5.23 -7.03
N SER A 479 2.62 6.04 -6.66
CA SER A 479 2.74 7.49 -6.50
C SER A 479 3.31 7.86 -5.13
N ILE A 480 4.36 8.69 -5.07
CA ILE A 480 4.90 9.18 -3.80
C ILE A 480 4.29 10.54 -3.44
N THR A 481 3.17 10.51 -2.73
CA THR A 481 2.40 11.70 -2.36
C THR A 481 2.82 12.27 -0.99
N PRO A 482 2.45 13.53 -0.66
CA PRO A 482 2.78 14.13 0.63
C PRO A 482 2.31 13.29 1.82
N ASN A 483 3.22 13.02 2.76
CA ASN A 483 2.89 12.31 4.00
C ASN A 483 3.68 12.85 5.19
N TYR A 484 3.07 12.78 6.36
CA TYR A 484 3.68 13.23 7.58
C TYR A 484 4.74 12.26 8.08
N SER A 485 5.91 12.78 8.44
CA SER A 485 7.00 11.99 8.99
C SER A 485 7.73 12.78 10.06
N VAL A 486 7.60 12.32 11.31
CA VAL A 486 8.29 12.93 12.46
C VAL A 486 9.80 12.93 12.28
N SER A 487 10.37 11.81 11.79
CA SER A 487 11.81 11.68 11.58
C SER A 487 12.35 12.70 10.56
N ARG A 488 11.58 12.96 9.49
CA ARG A 488 11.92 14.00 8.50
C ARG A 488 11.82 15.41 9.09
N LEU A 489 10.83 15.69 9.94
CA LEU A 489 10.72 16.99 10.60
C LEU A 489 11.85 17.22 11.62
N ILE A 490 12.30 16.17 12.32
CA ILE A 490 13.48 16.26 13.20
C ILE A 490 14.72 16.64 12.40
N PHE A 491 14.91 16.01 11.24
CA PHE A 491 16.01 16.34 10.33
C PHE A 491 15.98 17.83 9.92
N VAL A 492 14.83 18.33 9.48
CA VAL A 492 14.68 19.75 9.10
C VAL A 492 14.91 20.67 10.31
N ARG A 493 14.31 20.36 11.47
CA ARG A 493 14.31 21.23 12.66
C ARG A 493 15.63 21.27 13.42
N HIS A 494 16.23 20.11 13.65
CA HIS A 494 17.35 19.94 14.57
C HIS A 494 18.68 19.75 13.85
N MET A 495 18.65 19.36 12.57
CA MET A 495 19.85 19.17 11.75
C MET A 495 19.96 20.21 10.63
N GLY A 496 19.06 21.21 10.60
CA GLY A 496 19.06 22.27 9.59
C GLY A 496 18.79 21.76 8.18
N GLY A 497 18.13 20.61 8.07
CA GLY A 497 18.00 19.90 6.81
C GLY A 497 16.96 20.45 5.84
N VAL A 498 17.12 20.09 4.57
CA VAL A 498 16.14 20.27 3.49
C VAL A 498 15.65 18.90 3.04
N LEU A 499 14.34 18.65 3.14
CA LEU A 499 13.74 17.42 2.61
C LEU A 499 13.33 17.65 1.15
N ALA A 500 13.66 16.71 0.28
CA ALA A 500 13.21 16.69 -1.11
C ALA A 500 12.58 15.33 -1.45
N VAL A 501 11.45 15.33 -2.14
CA VAL A 501 10.76 14.13 -2.64
C VAL A 501 10.58 14.29 -4.14
N ALA A 502 11.34 13.53 -4.93
CA ALA A 502 11.29 13.56 -6.38
C ALA A 502 10.33 12.50 -6.91
N ASN A 503 9.31 12.94 -7.63
CA ASN A 503 8.28 12.10 -8.23
C ASN A 503 8.72 11.61 -9.61
N ILE A 504 9.79 10.82 -9.61
CA ILE A 504 10.39 10.28 -10.84
C ILE A 504 9.46 9.28 -11.55
N ARG A 505 9.71 9.08 -12.86
CA ARG A 505 8.98 8.11 -13.69
C ARG A 505 9.06 6.69 -13.15
N GLY A 506 8.11 5.85 -13.56
CA GLY A 506 7.88 4.52 -12.99
C GLY A 506 6.83 4.49 -11.89
N GLY A 507 6.61 5.61 -11.21
CA GLY A 507 5.43 5.78 -10.36
C GLY A 507 4.15 6.00 -11.17
N GLY A 508 3.05 6.20 -10.46
CA GLY A 508 1.72 6.42 -11.03
C GLY A 508 1.29 7.89 -11.08
N GLU A 509 2.20 8.84 -10.84
CA GLU A 509 1.83 10.24 -10.63
C GLU A 509 1.10 10.90 -11.81
N TYR A 510 1.38 10.43 -13.03
CA TYR A 510 0.72 10.85 -14.27
C TYR A 510 0.22 9.64 -15.08
N GLY A 511 -0.30 8.65 -14.36
CA GLY A 511 -0.96 7.47 -14.90
C GLY A 511 0.01 6.49 -15.56
N GLU A 512 -0.55 5.56 -16.33
CA GLU A 512 0.20 4.44 -16.89
C GLU A 512 1.30 4.86 -17.88
N THR A 513 1.17 6.04 -18.47
CA THR A 513 2.25 6.60 -19.30
C THR A 513 3.50 6.94 -18.48
N TRP A 514 3.32 7.42 -17.25
CA TRP A 514 4.40 7.71 -16.31
C TRP A 514 5.08 6.43 -15.82
N HIS A 515 4.28 5.40 -15.55
CA HIS A 515 4.74 4.08 -15.15
C HIS A 515 5.57 3.40 -16.26
N LYS A 516 5.02 3.31 -17.47
CA LYS A 516 5.68 2.61 -18.60
C LYS A 516 6.93 3.31 -19.12
N ALA A 517 7.10 4.60 -18.84
CA ALA A 517 8.24 5.37 -19.32
C ALA A 517 9.62 4.88 -18.81
N ILE A 518 9.67 3.98 -17.81
CA ILE A 518 10.92 3.35 -17.33
C ILE A 518 11.09 1.88 -17.72
N ILE A 519 10.06 1.27 -18.33
CA ILE A 519 10.04 -0.17 -18.64
C ILE A 519 10.71 -0.44 -20.00
N TYR A 520 10.53 0.46 -20.98
CA TYR A 520 11.03 0.25 -22.34
C TYR A 520 12.39 0.89 -22.65
N GLU A 521 12.86 1.84 -21.83
CA GLU A 521 14.15 2.51 -22.02
C GLU A 521 14.89 2.61 -20.68
N LYS A 522 15.73 1.60 -20.38
CA LYS A 522 16.53 1.51 -19.13
C LYS A 522 17.31 2.79 -18.78
N SER A 523 17.64 3.64 -19.77
CA SER A 523 18.32 4.91 -19.58
C SER A 523 17.53 5.94 -18.76
N HIS A 524 16.19 5.93 -18.80
CA HIS A 524 15.37 7.00 -18.21
C HIS A 524 15.23 6.93 -16.67
N ARG A 525 15.51 5.77 -16.04
CA ARG A 525 15.52 5.60 -14.57
C ARG A 525 16.62 6.43 -13.91
N ASP A 526 17.79 6.46 -14.53
CA ASP A 526 18.94 7.21 -14.04
C ASP A 526 18.88 8.70 -14.36
N GLU A 527 18.15 9.09 -15.40
CA GLU A 527 18.23 10.43 -15.97
C GLU A 527 17.47 11.52 -15.21
N GLY A 528 16.28 11.19 -14.69
CA GLY A 528 15.54 12.09 -13.81
C GLY A 528 16.29 12.36 -12.49
N ARG A 529 17.15 11.42 -12.06
CA ARG A 529 17.95 11.55 -10.85
C ARG A 529 19.10 12.53 -10.99
N HIS A 530 19.92 12.42 -12.03
CA HIS A 530 21.15 13.23 -12.15
C HIS A 530 20.86 14.73 -12.13
N GLN A 531 19.69 15.14 -12.62
CA GLN A 531 19.26 16.53 -12.65
C GLN A 531 18.62 16.99 -11.33
N CYS A 532 18.00 16.07 -10.58
CA CYS A 532 17.57 16.30 -9.20
C CYS A 532 18.77 16.66 -8.30
N LEU A 533 19.86 15.89 -8.39
CA LEU A 533 21.11 16.14 -7.66
C LEU A 533 21.69 17.54 -7.95
N ARG A 534 21.56 18.02 -9.20
CA ARG A 534 22.00 19.37 -9.58
C ARG A 534 21.10 20.47 -8.99
N LEU A 535 19.81 20.23 -8.82
CA LEU A 535 18.90 21.23 -8.24
C LEU A 535 19.01 21.30 -6.73
N VAL A 536 19.13 20.15 -6.07
CA VAL A 536 19.46 20.10 -4.65
C VAL A 536 20.86 20.71 -4.42
N SER A 537 21.76 20.69 -5.41
CA SER A 537 23.05 21.39 -5.34
C SER A 537 22.98 22.93 -5.26
N THR A 538 21.82 23.54 -5.54
CA THR A 538 21.59 24.97 -5.27
C THR A 538 21.30 25.26 -3.80
N THR A 539 20.90 24.24 -3.03
CA THR A 539 20.61 24.33 -1.59
C THR A 539 21.62 23.59 -0.71
N SER A 540 22.34 22.61 -1.27
CA SER A 540 23.16 21.65 -0.54
C SER A 540 24.37 21.18 -1.37
N GLU A 541 25.60 21.36 -0.89
CA GLU A 541 26.77 20.77 -1.56
C GLU A 541 26.67 19.23 -1.65
N ARG A 542 27.39 18.62 -2.62
CA ARG A 542 27.30 17.16 -2.88
C ARG A 542 27.62 16.31 -1.66
N ASP A 543 28.60 16.72 -0.86
CA ASP A 543 29.02 16.01 0.34
C ASP A 543 27.99 16.09 1.48
N LEU A 544 26.95 16.92 1.32
CA LEU A 544 25.87 17.14 2.28
C LEU A 544 24.55 16.48 1.85
N LEU A 545 24.57 15.68 0.79
CA LEU A 545 23.39 15.02 0.25
C LEU A 545 23.30 13.57 0.71
N LEU A 546 22.19 13.24 1.38
CA LEU A 546 21.77 11.87 1.63
C LEU A 546 20.65 11.48 0.66
N TRP A 547 20.81 10.34 0.00
CA TRP A 547 19.75 9.74 -0.81
C TRP A 547 19.27 8.45 -0.15
N LEU A 548 17.95 8.37 0.09
CA LEU A 548 17.31 7.16 0.60
C LEU A 548 16.35 6.59 -0.43
N GLY A 549 16.35 5.27 -0.49
CA GLY A 549 15.39 4.45 -1.21
C GLY A 549 15.07 3.16 -0.46
N THR A 550 13.88 2.61 -0.65
CA THR A 550 13.42 1.35 -0.04
C THR A 550 12.90 0.41 -1.12
N SER A 551 13.12 -0.91 -0.97
CA SER A 551 12.68 -1.93 -1.95
C SER A 551 13.25 -1.65 -3.36
N GLU A 552 12.41 -1.43 -4.38
CA GLU A 552 12.86 -1.09 -5.74
C GLU A 552 13.82 0.10 -5.78
N THR A 553 13.63 1.08 -4.91
CA THR A 553 14.51 2.26 -4.88
C THR A 553 15.90 1.92 -4.33
N THR A 554 16.08 0.83 -3.59
CA THR A 554 17.42 0.37 -3.18
C THR A 554 18.24 0.00 -4.41
N LEU A 555 17.64 -0.60 -5.45
CA LEU A 555 18.29 -0.78 -6.75
C LEU A 555 18.68 0.57 -7.36
N GLN A 556 17.83 1.60 -7.22
CA GLN A 556 18.14 2.94 -7.73
C GLN A 556 19.28 3.63 -6.97
N VAL A 557 19.34 3.47 -5.65
CA VAL A 557 20.45 3.98 -4.83
C VAL A 557 21.74 3.25 -5.23
N CYS A 558 21.73 1.91 -5.22
CA CYS A 558 22.93 1.08 -5.43
C CYS A 558 23.46 1.08 -6.87
N ALA A 559 22.61 1.04 -7.89
CA ALA A 559 23.04 0.88 -9.29
C ALA A 559 23.98 2.01 -9.78
N PRO A 560 23.94 3.24 -9.22
CA PRO A 560 24.80 4.32 -9.72
C PRO A 560 25.65 5.03 -8.67
N THR A 561 25.27 5.03 -7.38
CA THR A 561 26.11 5.69 -6.36
C THR A 561 27.41 4.92 -6.08
N CYS A 562 27.48 3.62 -6.37
CA CYS A 562 28.70 2.83 -6.20
C CYS A 562 29.44 2.49 -7.51
N SER A 563 28.75 2.44 -8.66
CA SER A 563 29.29 1.84 -9.90
C SER A 563 29.50 2.81 -11.07
N SER A 564 28.82 3.96 -11.12
CA SER A 564 28.98 4.92 -12.24
C SER A 564 29.53 6.29 -11.85
N LEU A 565 29.78 6.53 -10.56
CA LEU A 565 30.34 7.78 -10.05
C LEU A 565 31.39 7.62 -8.92
N PRO A 566 32.46 6.80 -9.04
CA PRO A 566 33.68 7.07 -8.29
C PRO A 566 34.64 7.91 -9.14
N SER A 567 34.98 9.09 -8.64
CA SER A 567 36.08 9.97 -9.09
C SER A 567 36.03 10.54 -10.52
N GLN A 568 35.44 11.73 -10.66
CA GLN A 568 36.10 12.79 -11.45
C GLN A 568 36.32 13.98 -10.53
N THR A 569 37.41 13.91 -9.78
CA THR A 569 38.18 15.08 -9.33
C THR A 569 39.30 15.30 -10.32
#